data_AF-A0A2M8KVC0-F1
#
_entry.id   AF-A0A2M8KVC0-F1
#
_cell.length_a   1.000
_cell.length_b   1.000
_cell.length_c   1.000
_cell.angle_alpha   90.00
_cell.angle_beta   90.00
_cell.angle_gamma   90.00
#
_symmetry.space_group_name_H-M   'P 1'
#
loop_
_entity.id
_entity.type
_entity.pdbx_description
1 polymer ?
#
loop_
_entity_poly.entity_id
_entity_poly.type
_entity_poly.pdbx_seq_one_letter_code
_entity_poly.pdbx_strand_id
1 'polypeptide(L)'
;MAALIVTHQRPDLDACTAVWLVRTFIEGFATADIVYVPAGGTYENKIADTDPRIIHVDTGLGKFDHHQLSERSSAAERIVAQVIKTQRLGENTIAALERLAEVVTAVDNFEEALLPQASDDF
;
A
#
# COMPACT_ATOMS: atom_id res chain seq x y z
N MET A 1 12.76 -19.01 4.27
CA MET A 1 11.91 -18.63 3.13
C MET A 1 12.11 -17.14 2.92
N ALA A 2 12.31 -16.70 1.68
CA ALA A 2 12.43 -15.27 1.38
C ALA A 2 11.11 -14.54 1.69
N ALA A 3 11.18 -13.25 2.01
CA ALA A 3 10.00 -12.43 2.19
C ALA A 3 9.29 -12.19 0.85
N LEU A 4 7.96 -12.12 0.87
CA LEU A 4 7.12 -11.94 -0.32
C LEU A 4 6.18 -10.75 -0.15
N ILE A 5 6.05 -9.95 -1.20
CA ILE A 5 5.02 -8.93 -1.31
C ILE A 5 4.04 -9.38 -2.39
N VAL A 6 2.77 -9.47 -2.04
CA VAL A 6 1.71 -9.99 -2.91
C VAL A 6 0.80 -8.83 -3.29
N THR A 7 0.56 -8.64 -4.58
CA THR A 7 -0.37 -7.61 -5.07
C THR A 7 -1.14 -8.12 -6.29
N HIS A 8 -2.15 -7.39 -6.73
CA HIS A 8 -2.98 -7.82 -7.85
C HIS A 8 -2.26 -7.69 -9.20
N GLN A 9 -2.70 -8.48 -10.18
CA GLN A 9 -2.31 -8.33 -11.57
C GLN A 9 -2.81 -6.99 -12.09
N ARG A 10 -2.00 -6.34 -12.94
CA ARG A 10 -2.21 -4.95 -13.41
C ARG A 10 -2.17 -3.96 -12.24
N PRO A 11 -1.06 -3.90 -11.50
CA PRO A 11 -0.93 -2.99 -10.36
C PRO A 11 -1.12 -1.55 -10.82
N ASP A 12 -1.89 -0.80 -10.07
CA ASP A 12 -2.08 0.64 -10.25
C ASP A 12 -1.11 1.44 -9.36
N LEU A 13 -1.41 2.73 -9.16
CA LEU A 13 -0.56 3.61 -8.37
C LEU A 13 -0.54 3.22 -6.89
N ASP A 14 -1.67 2.77 -6.33
CA ASP A 14 -1.75 2.37 -4.94
C ASP A 14 -0.91 1.13 -4.69
N ALA A 15 -1.17 0.06 -5.46
CA ALA A 15 -0.38 -1.17 -5.42
C ALA A 15 1.13 -0.92 -5.59
N CYS A 16 1.55 -0.11 -6.57
CA CYS A 16 2.96 0.20 -6.80
C CYS A 16 3.58 0.97 -5.63
N THR A 17 2.88 1.96 -5.10
CA THR A 17 3.36 2.77 -3.97
C THR A 17 3.45 1.93 -2.71
N ALA A 18 2.44 1.11 -2.44
CA ALA A 18 2.41 0.17 -1.34
C ALA A 18 3.60 -0.80 -1.37
N VAL A 19 3.91 -1.41 -2.53
CA VAL A 19 5.11 -2.26 -2.70
C VAL A 19 6.39 -1.49 -2.39
N TRP A 20 6.52 -0.24 -2.88
CA TRP A 20 7.70 0.59 -2.61
C TRP A 20 7.84 0.92 -1.13
N LEU A 21 6.74 1.29 -0.44
CA LEU A 21 6.73 1.57 0.99
C LEU A 21 7.15 0.35 1.81
N VAL A 22 6.62 -0.83 1.49
CA VAL A 22 7.00 -2.08 2.16
C VAL A 22 8.48 -2.37 2.00
N ARG A 23 9.03 -2.29 0.77
CA ARG A 23 10.46 -2.51 0.53
C ARG A 23 11.36 -1.47 1.20
N THR A 24 10.91 -0.22 1.30
CA THR A 24 11.73 0.87 1.81
C THR A 24 11.77 0.89 3.34
N PHE A 25 10.63 0.65 3.97
CA PHE A 25 10.48 0.87 5.41
C PHE A 25 10.34 -0.43 6.20
N ILE A 26 9.69 -1.48 5.69
CA ILE A 26 9.43 -2.67 6.52
C ILE A 26 10.67 -3.57 6.59
N GLU A 27 11.16 -3.80 7.81
CA GLU A 27 12.35 -4.62 8.07
C GLU A 27 12.16 -6.04 7.52
N GLY A 28 13.18 -6.56 6.84
CA GLY A 28 13.16 -7.88 6.22
C GLY A 28 12.54 -7.95 4.82
N PHE A 29 11.97 -6.85 4.31
CA PHE A 29 11.32 -6.82 2.99
C PHE A 29 12.09 -6.08 1.90
N ALA A 30 13.26 -5.49 2.20
CA ALA A 30 14.04 -4.70 1.24
C ALA A 30 14.34 -5.42 -0.09
N THR A 31 14.53 -6.74 -0.04
CA THR A 31 14.77 -7.61 -1.21
C THR A 31 13.67 -8.63 -1.43
N ALA A 32 12.48 -8.42 -0.85
CA ALA A 32 11.35 -9.33 -0.98
C ALA A 32 10.92 -9.49 -2.45
N ASP A 33 10.61 -10.71 -2.86
CA ASP A 33 10.09 -10.97 -4.20
C ASP A 33 8.65 -10.46 -4.30
N ILE A 34 8.26 -10.02 -5.50
CA ILE A 34 6.90 -9.55 -5.77
C ILE A 34 6.15 -10.66 -6.48
N VAL A 35 4.98 -11.03 -5.95
CA VAL A 35 4.10 -12.03 -6.53
C VAL A 35 2.78 -11.39 -6.93
N TYR A 36 2.36 -11.66 -8.16
CA TYR A 36 1.10 -11.14 -8.70
C TYR A 36 0.00 -12.20 -8.65
N VAL A 37 -1.18 -11.82 -8.15
CA VAL A 37 -2.38 -12.66 -8.08
C VAL A 37 -3.56 -11.99 -8.80
N PRO A 38 -4.61 -12.70 -9.21
CA PRO A 38 -5.84 -12.05 -9.65
C PRO A 38 -6.36 -11.07 -8.58
N ALA A 39 -7.09 -10.02 -8.97
CA ALA A 39 -7.67 -9.06 -8.03
C ALA A 39 -8.55 -9.75 -6.98
N GLY A 40 -8.38 -9.36 -5.71
CA GLY A 40 -8.99 -10.01 -4.54
C GLY A 40 -8.39 -11.38 -4.18
N GLY A 41 -7.42 -11.88 -4.94
CA GLY A 41 -6.77 -13.17 -4.71
C GLY A 41 -5.73 -13.12 -3.58
N THR A 42 -5.28 -14.30 -3.15
CA THR A 42 -4.22 -14.44 -2.16
C THR A 42 -3.12 -15.40 -2.63
N TYR A 43 -1.91 -15.25 -2.08
CA TYR A 43 -0.81 -16.17 -2.33
C TYR A 43 -1.20 -17.62 -2.01
N GLU A 44 -1.12 -18.48 -3.03
CA GLU A 44 -1.46 -19.92 -2.95
C GLU A 44 -2.88 -20.20 -2.39
N ASN A 45 -3.82 -19.25 -2.52
CA ASN A 45 -5.17 -19.33 -1.94
C ASN A 45 -5.19 -19.51 -0.41
N LYS A 46 -4.13 -19.08 0.29
CA LYS A 46 -4.06 -19.08 1.75
C LYS A 46 -4.66 -17.79 2.31
N ILE A 47 -5.16 -17.85 3.54
CA ILE A 47 -5.66 -16.67 4.25
C ILE A 47 -4.51 -15.67 4.40
N ALA A 48 -4.75 -14.40 4.05
CA ALA A 48 -3.78 -13.32 4.21
C ALA A 48 -3.35 -13.16 5.68
N ASP A 49 -2.19 -12.54 5.91
CA ASP A 49 -1.62 -12.26 7.24
C ASP A 49 -1.29 -13.48 8.13
N THR A 50 -1.36 -14.71 7.59
CA THR A 50 -1.04 -15.94 8.35
C THR A 50 0.45 -16.25 8.45
N ASP A 51 1.26 -15.80 7.48
CA ASP A 51 2.73 -15.86 7.53
C ASP A 51 3.28 -14.43 7.57
N PRO A 52 4.00 -14.02 8.62
CA PRO A 52 4.52 -12.66 8.74
C PRO A 52 5.58 -12.30 7.69
N ARG A 53 6.08 -13.28 6.91
CA ARG A 53 7.00 -13.05 5.79
C ARG A 53 6.27 -12.77 4.47
N ILE A 54 4.94 -12.83 4.46
CA ILE A 54 4.11 -12.55 3.30
C ILE A 54 3.26 -11.32 3.64
N ILE A 55 3.38 -10.27 2.84
CA ILE A 55 2.57 -9.07 2.96
C ILE A 55 1.71 -8.95 1.71
N HIS A 56 0.40 -8.99 1.88
CA HIS A 56 -0.53 -8.61 0.82
C HIS A 56 -0.77 -7.11 0.86
N VAL A 57 -0.61 -6.45 -0.28
CA VAL A 57 -0.91 -5.04 -0.47
C VAL A 57 -1.92 -4.89 -1.59
N ASP A 58 -2.96 -4.11 -1.32
CA ASP A 58 -4.01 -3.79 -2.29
C ASP A 58 -4.71 -5.04 -2.89
N THR A 59 -4.74 -6.13 -2.12
CA THR A 59 -5.38 -7.37 -2.54
C THR A 59 -5.56 -8.34 -1.38
N GLY A 60 -6.45 -9.32 -1.55
CA GLY A 60 -6.55 -10.48 -0.67
C GLY A 60 -7.20 -10.23 0.70
N LEU A 61 -7.75 -9.03 0.92
CA LEU A 61 -8.48 -8.61 2.14
C LEU A 61 -7.63 -8.70 3.43
N GLY A 62 -6.30 -8.58 3.28
CA GLY A 62 -5.35 -8.62 4.38
C GLY A 62 -5.15 -7.27 5.07
N LYS A 63 -4.12 -7.20 5.91
CA LYS A 63 -3.81 -6.06 6.76
C LYS A 63 -3.63 -4.75 6.00
N PHE A 64 -3.15 -4.77 4.76
CA PHE A 64 -2.94 -3.58 3.93
C PHE A 64 -3.80 -3.58 2.66
N ASP A 65 -4.89 -4.33 2.65
CA ASP A 65 -5.96 -4.16 1.67
C ASP A 65 -7.01 -3.20 2.25
N HIS A 66 -7.67 -2.41 1.42
CA HIS A 66 -8.73 -1.47 1.80
C HIS A 66 -10.10 -1.87 1.24
N HIS A 67 -10.16 -2.80 0.28
CA HIS A 67 -11.39 -3.21 -0.43
C HIS A 67 -12.50 -3.79 0.46
N GLN A 68 -12.16 -4.27 1.66
CA GLN A 68 -13.12 -4.72 2.67
C GLN A 68 -13.77 -3.58 3.48
N LEU A 69 -13.30 -2.35 3.29
CA LEU A 69 -13.74 -1.16 3.99
C LEU A 69 -14.58 -0.29 3.06
N SER A 70 -15.47 0.51 3.64
CA SER A 70 -16.29 1.48 2.90
C SER A 70 -15.77 2.91 3.01
N GLU A 71 -14.62 3.10 3.67
CA GLU A 71 -14.02 4.42 3.91
C GLU A 71 -13.08 4.81 2.79
N ARG A 72 -12.92 6.12 2.57
CA ARG A 72 -11.90 6.67 1.69
C ARG A 72 -10.53 6.34 2.26
N SER A 73 -9.84 5.39 1.63
CA SER A 73 -8.52 4.91 2.05
C SER A 73 -7.83 4.24 0.86
N SER A 74 -6.55 3.90 1.04
CA SER A 74 -5.71 3.16 0.09
C SER A 74 -4.77 2.21 0.85
N ALA A 75 -4.21 1.20 0.18
CA ALA A 75 -3.17 0.35 0.75
C ALA A 75 -1.94 1.16 1.19
N ALA A 76 -1.52 2.14 0.38
CA ALA A 76 -0.40 3.02 0.65
C ALA A 76 -0.58 3.81 1.95
N GLU A 77 -1.75 4.41 2.16
CA GLU A 77 -2.09 5.12 3.41
C GLU A 77 -1.95 4.19 4.63
N ARG A 78 -2.50 2.98 4.53
CA ARG A 78 -2.48 2.00 5.63
C ARG A 78 -1.06 1.57 5.98
N ILE A 79 -0.18 1.47 4.98
CA ILE A 79 1.26 1.19 5.20
C ILE A 79 1.96 2.39 5.80
N VAL A 80 1.71 3.61 5.32
CA VAL A 80 2.27 4.85 5.90
C VAL A 80 1.91 4.96 7.38
N ALA A 81 0.63 4.76 7.74
CA ALA A 81 0.18 4.78 9.12
C ALA A 81 0.92 3.74 9.99
N GLN A 82 1.14 2.53 9.45
CA GLN A 82 1.92 1.49 10.14
C GLN A 82 3.40 1.89 10.29
N VAL A 83 4.01 2.48 9.26
CA VAL A 83 5.41 2.92 9.26
C VAL A 83 5.62 4.02 10.29
N ILE A 84 4.79 5.07 10.28
CA ILE A 84 4.84 6.16 11.27
C ILE A 84 4.65 5.63 12.70
N LYS A 85 3.73 4.68 12.88
CA LYS A 85 3.47 4.08 14.20
C LYS A 85 4.63 3.24 14.74
N THR A 86 5.40 2.58 13.86
CA THR A 86 6.39 1.58 14.28
C THR A 86 7.83 2.03 14.16
N GLN A 87 8.11 3.09 13.41
CA GLN A 87 9.46 3.55 13.14
C GLN A 87 9.76 4.90 13.78
N ARG A 88 11.02 5.08 14.14
CA ARG A 88 11.52 6.37 14.61
C ARG A 88 11.94 7.21 13.40
N LEU A 89 11.01 8.02 12.90
CA LEU A 89 11.22 8.91 11.76
C LEU A 89 11.41 10.36 12.21
N GLY A 90 12.09 11.16 11.39
CA GLY A 90 12.14 12.62 11.59
C GLY A 90 10.84 13.28 11.13
N GLU A 91 10.52 14.45 11.70
CA GLU A 91 9.28 15.19 11.40
C GLU A 91 9.09 15.46 9.90
N ASN A 92 10.16 15.84 9.19
CA ASN A 92 10.11 16.06 7.74
C ASN A 92 9.77 14.78 6.95
N THR A 93 10.25 13.62 7.40
CA THR A 93 9.95 12.33 6.76
C THR A 93 8.50 11.94 7.00
N ILE A 94 7.99 12.16 8.22
CA ILE A 94 6.58 11.94 8.55
C ILE A 94 5.69 12.80 7.65
N ALA A 95 5.94 14.11 7.61
CA ALA A 95 5.17 15.03 6.77
C ALA A 95 5.21 14.65 5.27
N ALA A 96 6.35 14.19 4.76
CA ALA A 96 6.48 13.73 3.38
C ALA A 96 5.68 12.44 3.11
N LEU A 97 5.69 11.48 4.05
CA LEU A 97 4.93 10.23 3.93
C LEU A 97 3.42 10.48 4.04
N GLU A 98 2.99 11.36 4.94
CA GLU A 98 1.59 11.77 5.07
C GLU A 98 1.10 12.43 3.78
N ARG A 99 1.90 13.36 3.22
CA ARG A 99 1.57 13.98 1.93
C ARG A 99 1.51 12.96 0.78
N LEU A 100 2.44 12.01 0.74
CA LEU A 100 2.41 10.93 -0.27
C LEU A 100 1.13 10.09 -0.15
N ALA A 101 0.77 9.68 1.07
CA ALA A 101 -0.44 8.90 1.33
C ALA A 101 -1.71 9.66 0.92
N GLU A 102 -1.77 10.97 1.18
CA GLU A 102 -2.89 11.82 0.79
C GLU A 102 -3.11 11.83 -0.72
N VAL A 103 -2.04 12.10 -1.49
CA VAL A 103 -2.07 12.14 -2.97
C VAL A 103 -2.49 10.78 -3.54
N VAL A 104 -1.87 9.69 -3.07
CA VAL A 104 -2.15 8.35 -3.59
C VAL A 104 -3.59 7.94 -3.28
N THR A 105 -4.06 8.20 -2.05
CA THR A 105 -5.44 7.92 -1.66
C THR A 105 -6.43 8.71 -2.49
N ALA A 106 -6.12 9.97 -2.79
CA ALA A 106 -7.01 10.79 -3.60
C ALA A 106 -7.14 10.26 -5.03
N VAL A 107 -6.02 9.87 -5.66
CA VAL A 107 -6.02 9.23 -6.99
C VAL A 107 -6.76 7.89 -6.97
N ASP A 108 -6.52 7.07 -5.95
CA ASP A 108 -7.16 5.76 -5.80
C ASP A 108 -8.69 5.87 -5.60
N ASN A 109 -9.15 6.99 -5.03
CA ASN A 109 -10.56 7.31 -4.85
C ASN A 109 -11.13 8.19 -5.99
N PHE A 110 -10.41 8.29 -7.12
CA PHE A 110 -10.81 9.01 -8.34
C PHE A 110 -11.06 10.53 -8.15
N GLU A 111 -10.44 11.12 -7.12
CA GLU A 111 -10.62 12.54 -6.77
C GLU A 111 -9.88 13.48 -7.75
N GLU A 112 -8.84 12.99 -8.42
CA GLU A 112 -8.10 13.75 -9.44
C GLU A 112 -9.00 14.17 -10.61
N ALA A 113 -10.02 13.37 -10.91
CA ALA A 113 -10.97 13.66 -11.98
C ALA A 113 -11.91 14.83 -11.65
N LEU A 114 -11.94 15.25 -10.38
CA LEU A 114 -12.80 16.31 -9.87
C LEU A 114 -12.07 17.66 -9.71
N LEU A 115 -10.75 17.69 -9.95
CA LEU A 115 -9.95 18.91 -9.85
C LEU A 115 -10.39 19.96 -10.89
N PRO A 116 -10.55 21.24 -10.49
CA PRO A 116 -11.10 22.25 -11.39
C PRO A 116 -10.10 22.72 -12.46
N GLN A 117 -8.81 22.68 -12.17
CA GLN A 117 -7.75 23.05 -13.13
C GLN A 117 -6.71 21.95 -13.24
N ALA A 118 -6.10 21.84 -14.43
CA ALA A 118 -5.08 20.83 -14.71
C ALA A 118 -3.78 20.99 -13.89
N SER A 119 -3.57 22.16 -13.26
CA SER A 119 -2.43 22.45 -12.40
C SER A 119 -2.73 22.31 -10.91
N ASP A 120 -3.98 21.98 -10.55
CA ASP A 120 -4.36 21.81 -9.15
C ASP A 120 -3.75 20.50 -8.61
N ASP A 121 -3.49 20.50 -7.32
CA ASP A 121 -2.99 19.36 -6.54
C ASP A 121 -3.87 19.23 -5.29
N PHE A 122 -3.82 18.06 -4.64
CA PHE A 122 -4.62 17.74 -3.45
C PHE A 122 -4.24 18.61 -2.25
#